data_AF-A0AA39IPY9-F1
#
_entry.id   AF-A0AA39IPY9-F1
#
_cell.length_a   1.000
_cell.length_b   1.000
_cell.length_c   1.000
_cell.angle_alpha   90.00
_cell.angle_beta   90.00
_cell.angle_gamma   90.00
#
_symmetry.space_group_name_H-M   'P 1'
#
loop_
_entity.id
_entity.type
_entity.pdbx_description
1 polymer ?
#
loop_
_entity_poly.entity_id
_entity_poly.type
_entity_poly.pdbx_seq_one_letter_code
_entity_poly.pdbx_strand_id
1 'polypeptide(L)'
;MHDTFANSPTSRAVVLLMERKAFLMLFLLGLLAQSGHAAKPNLEPVFNKESPPCKDLFHHVCVDKPGTNAFERRKHQALLEDFIKVLQKHDVEDRIYSAVWKAMVKERHLSEKENIKCRYKDVDIDENDFLYRNDYKIGKAFGKMIAYGRFGETGIRVGFVDGVYYVLSPAVNEHIEYKRAIGEIDNDFVRGILTGFFGEFQNEMKYIPPHGVYYSNMTALDFQHLTLDRTTWNASMNEIERYAAIFTSTTFSGYGNVLLAHTLYTYKDELNPAVADELTLLAERLMEEIANNVKTSTWISPADRKNITIYLSQNKFIIGVDKKYRDLDLLKRMMGVYHAEFEKVKPEDKCQMEMLSRAHGIARHKLIYSGVISYSL
;
A
#
# COMPACT_ATOMS: atom_id res chain seq x y z
N MET A 1 60.34 -21.87 40.99
CA MET A 1 59.06 -22.07 40.29
C MET A 1 58.59 -20.73 39.75
N HIS A 2 59.13 -20.28 38.64
CA HIS A 2 58.58 -19.23 37.78
C HIS A 2 59.56 -19.14 36.62
N ASP A 3 59.23 -19.82 35.52
CA ASP A 3 59.69 -19.55 34.15
C ASP A 3 59.43 -20.79 33.32
N THR A 4 58.37 -20.78 32.50
CA THR A 4 58.21 -21.66 31.32
C THR A 4 56.95 -21.42 30.48
N PHE A 5 56.12 -20.40 30.75
CA PHE A 5 54.89 -20.19 29.96
C PHE A 5 55.04 -19.32 28.69
N ALA A 6 56.20 -18.69 28.45
CA ALA A 6 56.35 -17.70 27.38
C ALA A 6 56.62 -18.28 25.96
N ASN A 7 56.91 -19.59 25.82
CA ASN A 7 57.37 -20.18 24.54
C ASN A 7 56.45 -21.26 23.96
N SER A 8 55.17 -21.31 24.35
CA SER A 8 54.25 -22.25 23.70
C SER A 8 53.96 -21.81 22.25
N PRO A 9 53.88 -22.75 21.28
CA PRO A 9 53.48 -22.44 19.91
C PRO A 9 52.15 -21.66 19.83
N THR A 10 51.27 -21.91 20.81
CA THR A 10 49.97 -21.27 20.98
C THR A 10 50.09 -19.79 21.37
N SER A 11 51.03 -19.40 22.23
CA SER A 11 51.23 -17.98 22.59
C SER A 11 51.77 -17.18 21.40
N ARG A 12 52.67 -17.77 20.60
CA ARG A 12 53.18 -17.13 19.37
C ARG A 12 52.09 -16.96 18.31
N ALA A 13 51.19 -17.93 18.15
CA ALA A 13 50.06 -17.83 17.22
C ALA A 13 49.06 -16.73 17.60
N VAL A 14 48.80 -16.54 18.90
CA VAL A 14 47.90 -15.47 19.39
C VAL A 14 48.50 -14.10 19.19
N VAL A 15 49.80 -13.92 19.47
CA VAL A 15 50.50 -12.64 19.24
C VAL A 15 50.50 -12.27 17.75
N LEU A 16 50.79 -13.23 16.86
CA LEU A 16 50.76 -13.02 15.41
C LEU A 16 49.35 -12.69 14.89
N LEU A 17 48.31 -13.26 15.49
CA LEU A 17 46.92 -12.95 15.15
C LEU A 17 46.52 -11.54 15.60
N MET A 18 46.98 -11.12 16.78
CA MET A 18 46.72 -9.77 17.30
C MET A 18 47.46 -8.70 16.49
N GLU A 19 48.72 -8.94 16.10
CA GLU A 19 49.48 -8.04 15.23
C GLU A 19 48.84 -7.89 13.84
N ARG A 20 48.36 -9.00 13.25
CA ARG A 20 47.65 -8.96 11.95
C ARG A 20 46.33 -8.19 12.03
N LYS A 21 45.58 -8.33 13.13
CA LYS A 21 44.34 -7.56 13.35
C LYS A 21 44.63 -6.06 13.55
N ALA A 22 45.67 -5.73 14.29
CA ALA A 22 46.09 -4.34 14.49
C ALA A 22 46.52 -3.68 13.16
N PHE A 23 47.29 -4.40 12.33
CA PHE A 23 47.67 -3.93 10.99
C PHE A 23 46.47 -3.76 10.06
N LEU A 24 45.51 -4.69 10.08
CA LEU A 24 44.30 -4.58 9.26
C LEU A 24 43.44 -3.37 9.70
N MET A 25 43.31 -3.13 11.00
CA MET A 25 42.59 -1.95 11.53
C MET A 25 43.28 -0.64 11.15
N LEU A 26 44.61 -0.57 11.27
CA LEU A 26 45.39 0.60 10.83
C LEU A 26 45.28 0.84 9.32
N PHE A 27 45.28 -0.23 8.52
CA PHE A 27 45.11 -0.14 7.07
C PHE A 27 43.70 0.33 6.69
N LEU A 28 42.65 -0.18 7.34
CA LEU A 28 41.27 0.27 7.14
C LEU A 28 41.07 1.73 7.57
N LEU A 29 41.65 2.14 8.70
CA LEU A 29 41.64 3.54 9.16
C LEU A 29 42.40 4.45 8.19
N GLY A 30 43.51 3.98 7.60
CA GLY A 30 44.25 4.69 6.56
C GLY A 30 43.44 4.88 5.28
N LEU A 31 42.72 3.84 4.82
CA LEU A 31 41.82 3.91 3.67
C LEU A 31 40.65 4.88 3.93
N LEU A 32 40.05 4.82 5.13
CA LEU A 32 39.00 5.75 5.54
C LEU A 32 39.50 7.20 5.61
N ALA A 33 40.70 7.44 6.15
CA ALA A 33 41.31 8.76 6.20
C ALA A 33 41.65 9.31 4.80
N GLN A 34 42.14 8.47 3.88
CA GLN A 34 42.38 8.86 2.48
C GLN A 34 41.09 9.16 1.72
N SER A 35 40.04 8.35 1.91
CA SER A 35 38.73 8.61 1.30
C SER A 35 38.08 9.89 1.85
N GLY A 36 38.23 10.18 3.15
CA GLY A 36 37.78 11.43 3.76
C GLY A 36 38.54 12.67 3.27
N HIS A 37 39.86 12.57 3.09
CA HIS A 37 40.67 13.66 2.54
C HIS A 37 40.46 13.89 1.04
N ALA A 38 40.13 12.85 0.26
CA ALA A 38 39.81 12.98 -1.17
C ALA A 38 38.38 13.49 -1.41
N ALA A 39 37.43 13.19 -0.50
CA ALA A 39 36.06 13.68 -0.59
C ALA A 39 35.96 15.17 -0.23
N LYS A 40 36.77 15.66 0.72
CA LYS A 40 36.71 17.04 1.23
C LYS A 40 36.93 18.12 0.15
N PRO A 41 38.03 18.13 -0.65
CA PRO A 41 38.25 19.16 -1.67
C PRO A 41 37.29 19.04 -2.88
N ASN A 42 36.57 17.92 -3.03
CA ASN A 42 35.55 17.75 -4.06
C ASN A 42 34.16 18.19 -3.59
N LEU A 43 33.85 18.07 -2.28
CA LEU A 43 32.57 18.49 -1.69
C LEU A 43 32.60 19.96 -1.25
N GLU A 44 33.74 20.45 -0.77
CA GLU A 44 33.92 21.80 -0.27
C GLU A 44 33.58 22.89 -1.30
N PRO A 45 33.94 22.80 -2.59
CA PRO A 45 33.52 23.77 -3.61
C PRO A 45 32.02 23.71 -3.92
N VAL A 46 31.36 22.57 -3.69
CA VAL A 46 29.92 22.39 -3.92
C VAL A 46 29.12 22.98 -2.77
N PHE A 47 29.57 22.80 -1.52
CA PHE A 47 28.94 23.36 -0.33
C PHE A 47 29.29 24.84 -0.08
N ASN A 48 30.49 25.29 -0.46
CA ASN A 48 30.92 26.70 -0.30
C ASN A 48 30.62 27.57 -1.54
N LYS A 49 29.96 27.02 -2.57
CA LYS A 49 29.45 27.88 -3.64
C LYS A 49 28.38 28.77 -3.03
N GLU A 50 28.63 30.08 -2.99
CA GLU A 50 27.61 31.06 -2.60
C GLU A 50 26.40 30.89 -3.52
N SER A 51 25.44 30.09 -3.09
CA SER A 51 24.13 30.04 -3.69
C SER A 51 23.28 31.02 -2.91
N PRO A 52 22.60 31.98 -3.57
CA PRO A 52 21.58 32.78 -2.92
C PRO A 52 20.64 31.85 -2.14
N PRO A 53 20.15 32.21 -0.94
CA PRO A 53 19.34 31.31 -0.13
C PRO A 53 18.15 30.68 -0.89
N CYS A 54 17.61 31.40 -1.88
CA CYS A 54 16.53 30.91 -2.75
C CYS A 54 16.95 29.96 -3.88
N LYS A 55 18.24 29.66 -4.04
CA LYS A 55 18.83 28.80 -5.08
C LYS A 55 19.66 27.65 -4.48
N ASP A 56 19.52 27.38 -3.18
CA ASP A 56 20.14 26.19 -2.60
C ASP A 56 19.60 24.90 -3.27
N LEU A 57 20.27 23.77 -3.08
CA LEU A 57 19.99 22.49 -3.75
C LEU A 57 18.52 22.03 -3.59
N PHE A 58 17.82 22.55 -2.59
CA PHE A 58 16.49 22.12 -2.18
C PHE A 58 15.47 23.27 -2.10
N HIS A 59 15.87 24.49 -2.43
CA HIS A 59 15.06 25.71 -2.42
C HIS A 59 14.33 26.01 -1.08
N HIS A 60 14.85 25.51 0.04
CA HIS A 60 14.13 25.51 1.33
C HIS A 60 13.93 26.92 1.93
N VAL A 61 14.79 27.89 1.61
CA VAL A 61 14.81 29.19 2.32
C VAL A 61 13.79 30.20 1.77
N CYS A 62 13.28 30.01 0.56
CA CYS A 62 12.35 30.96 -0.06
C CYS A 62 11.04 30.27 -0.44
N VAL A 63 10.11 30.25 0.52
CA VAL A 63 8.72 29.85 0.32
C VAL A 63 8.09 30.73 -0.79
N ASP A 64 7.19 30.17 -1.59
CA ASP A 64 6.44 30.86 -2.66
C ASP A 64 7.23 31.33 -3.89
N LYS A 65 8.49 30.91 -4.07
CA LYS A 65 9.20 31.13 -5.33
C LYS A 65 8.83 30.07 -6.37
N PRO A 66 8.84 30.42 -7.68
CA PRO A 66 8.58 29.45 -8.75
C PRO A 66 9.46 28.20 -8.69
N GLY A 67 10.71 28.33 -8.23
CA GLY A 67 11.63 27.21 -8.02
C GLY A 67 11.17 26.25 -6.92
N THR A 68 10.76 26.77 -5.77
CA THR A 68 10.22 25.99 -4.64
C THR A 68 8.92 25.30 -5.01
N ASN A 69 8.01 25.99 -5.71
CA ASN A 69 6.77 25.39 -6.21
C ASN A 69 7.03 24.32 -7.29
N ALA A 70 8.07 24.48 -8.11
CA ALA A 70 8.48 23.46 -9.06
C ALA A 70 9.13 22.25 -8.36
N PHE A 71 9.94 22.49 -7.33
CA PHE A 71 10.53 21.44 -6.50
C PHE A 71 9.46 20.65 -5.75
N GLU A 72 8.52 21.30 -5.06
CA GLU A 72 7.42 20.62 -4.36
C GLU A 72 6.55 19.81 -5.33
N ARG A 73 6.20 20.36 -6.51
CA ARG A 73 5.49 19.59 -7.54
C ARG A 73 6.29 18.36 -7.97
N ARG A 74 7.58 18.52 -8.29
CA ARG A 74 8.46 17.39 -8.66
C ARG A 74 8.59 16.38 -7.54
N LYS A 75 8.76 16.79 -6.30
CA LYS A 75 8.83 15.88 -5.14
C LYS A 75 7.60 14.99 -5.04
N HIS A 76 6.41 15.53 -5.34
CA HIS A 76 5.16 14.77 -5.29
C HIS A 76 4.86 13.97 -6.57
N GLN A 77 5.34 14.41 -7.74
CA GLN A 77 4.90 13.89 -9.04
C GLN A 77 6.02 13.24 -9.87
N ALA A 78 7.30 13.48 -9.58
CA ALA A 78 8.41 13.05 -10.44
C ALA A 78 8.45 11.53 -10.63
N LEU A 79 8.25 10.74 -9.58
CA LEU A 79 8.21 9.28 -9.72
C LEU A 79 7.04 8.84 -10.62
N LEU A 80 5.87 9.47 -10.46
CA LEU A 80 4.71 9.18 -11.29
C LEU A 80 4.98 9.58 -12.75
N GLU A 81 5.55 10.75 -13.00
CA GLU A 81 5.93 11.22 -14.33
C GLU A 81 6.96 10.30 -14.99
N ASP A 82 8.00 9.89 -14.27
CA ASP A 82 9.04 8.99 -14.80
C ASP A 82 8.49 7.60 -15.07
N PHE A 83 7.61 7.11 -14.20
CA PHE A 83 6.88 5.88 -14.43
C PHE A 83 5.98 5.95 -15.68
N ILE A 84 5.22 7.04 -15.88
CA ILE A 84 4.40 7.25 -17.09
C ILE A 84 5.28 7.27 -18.33
N LYS A 85 6.42 7.97 -18.29
CA LYS A 85 7.38 8.00 -19.41
C LYS A 85 7.88 6.60 -19.75
N VAL A 86 8.21 5.78 -18.76
CA VAL A 86 8.66 4.40 -18.98
C VAL A 86 7.54 3.55 -19.58
N LEU A 87 6.31 3.65 -19.07
CA LEU A 87 5.16 2.94 -19.65
C LEU A 87 4.93 3.32 -21.12
N GLN A 88 4.98 4.61 -21.45
CA GLN A 88 4.80 5.11 -22.82
C GLN A 88 5.95 4.72 -23.75
N LYS A 89 7.20 4.83 -23.27
CA LYS A 89 8.41 4.56 -24.06
C LYS A 89 8.52 3.10 -24.47
N HIS A 90 8.23 2.18 -23.57
CA HIS A 90 8.37 0.75 -23.82
C HIS A 90 7.11 0.12 -24.42
N ASP A 91 6.14 0.97 -24.81
CA ASP A 91 4.82 0.54 -25.26
C ASP A 91 4.30 -0.57 -24.36
N VAL A 92 4.37 -0.34 -23.04
CA VAL A 92 3.80 -1.25 -22.05
C VAL A 92 2.30 -1.07 -22.19
N GLU A 93 1.73 -1.64 -23.26
CA GLU A 93 0.30 -1.72 -23.55
C GLU A 93 -0.32 -2.68 -22.54
N ASP A 94 -0.27 -2.31 -21.26
CA ASP A 94 -1.13 -2.95 -20.31
C ASP A 94 -2.57 -2.60 -20.70
N ARG A 95 -3.26 -3.62 -21.22
CA ARG A 95 -4.62 -3.48 -21.75
C ARG A 95 -5.59 -2.97 -20.70
N ILE A 96 -5.37 -3.27 -19.41
CA ILE A 96 -6.18 -2.72 -18.32
C ILE A 96 -5.97 -1.23 -18.22
N TYR A 97 -4.71 -0.78 -18.16
CA TYR A 97 -4.41 0.64 -18.06
C TYR A 97 -5.06 1.44 -19.19
N SER A 98 -4.92 0.97 -20.43
CA SER A 98 -5.56 1.59 -21.60
C SER A 98 -7.09 1.57 -21.51
N ALA A 99 -7.67 0.47 -21.04
CA ALA A 99 -9.12 0.33 -20.87
C ALA A 99 -9.68 1.28 -19.81
N VAL A 100 -9.04 1.35 -18.63
CA VAL A 100 -9.40 2.27 -17.54
C VAL A 100 -9.28 3.71 -18.01
N TRP A 101 -8.17 4.06 -18.66
CA TRP A 101 -7.96 5.39 -19.21
C TRP A 101 -9.09 5.82 -20.15
N LYS A 102 -9.41 4.97 -21.14
CA LYS A 102 -10.49 5.23 -22.10
C LYS A 102 -11.85 5.31 -21.42
N ALA A 103 -12.12 4.46 -20.43
CA ALA A 103 -13.36 4.49 -19.66
C ALA A 103 -13.50 5.80 -18.86
N MET A 104 -12.44 6.29 -18.23
CA MET A 104 -12.42 7.58 -17.54
C MET A 104 -12.75 8.76 -18.46
N VAL A 105 -12.33 8.70 -19.74
CA VAL A 105 -12.68 9.73 -20.72
C VAL A 105 -14.17 9.67 -21.06
N LYS A 106 -14.70 8.46 -21.29
CA LYS A 106 -16.12 8.25 -21.61
C LYS A 106 -17.04 8.68 -20.48
N GLU A 107 -16.68 8.37 -19.23
CA GLU A 107 -17.50 8.65 -18.04
C GLU A 107 -17.88 10.13 -17.92
N ARG A 108 -16.98 11.05 -18.33
CA ARG A 108 -17.20 12.50 -18.30
C ARG A 108 -18.36 12.98 -19.16
N HIS A 109 -18.75 12.17 -20.14
CA HIS A 109 -19.82 12.49 -21.07
C HIS A 109 -21.16 11.90 -20.62
N LEU A 110 -21.21 11.17 -19.50
CA LEU A 110 -22.44 10.68 -18.92
C LEU A 110 -23.15 11.78 -18.13
N SER A 111 -24.47 11.86 -18.29
CA SER A 111 -25.34 12.65 -17.42
C SER A 111 -25.45 12.03 -16.03
N GLU A 112 -25.84 12.82 -15.02
CA GLU A 112 -26.01 12.30 -13.66
C GLU A 112 -27.03 11.14 -13.59
N LYS A 113 -28.10 11.19 -14.40
CA LYS A 113 -29.08 10.11 -14.51
C LYS A 113 -28.46 8.81 -15.02
N GLU A 114 -27.55 8.91 -15.99
CA GLU A 114 -26.84 7.75 -16.53
C GLU A 114 -25.82 7.22 -15.51
N ASN A 115 -25.10 8.10 -14.81
CA ASN A 115 -24.21 7.71 -13.72
C ASN A 115 -24.96 6.96 -12.62
N ILE A 116 -26.13 7.44 -12.20
CA ILE A 116 -26.99 6.75 -11.22
C ILE A 116 -27.38 5.36 -11.74
N LYS A 117 -27.81 5.25 -13.01
CA LYS A 117 -28.12 3.95 -13.62
C LYS A 117 -26.92 3.01 -13.62
N CYS A 118 -25.72 3.52 -13.88
CA CYS A 118 -24.51 2.71 -13.87
C CYS A 118 -24.16 2.19 -12.47
N ARG A 119 -24.31 3.01 -11.42
CA ARG A 119 -24.06 2.61 -10.01
C ARG A 119 -24.81 1.35 -9.58
N TYR A 120 -26.02 1.12 -10.11
CA TYR A 120 -26.86 -0.03 -9.78
C TYR A 120 -26.95 -1.06 -10.90
N LYS A 121 -26.23 -0.85 -12.01
CA LYS A 121 -26.19 -1.85 -13.08
C LYS A 121 -25.79 -3.20 -12.50
N ASP A 122 -26.53 -4.26 -12.81
CA ASP A 122 -26.28 -5.63 -12.34
C ASP A 122 -26.26 -5.79 -10.80
N VAL A 123 -26.78 -4.80 -10.06
CA VAL A 123 -27.08 -4.90 -8.65
C VAL A 123 -28.59 -4.82 -8.51
N ASP A 124 -29.20 -5.89 -8.01
CA ASP A 124 -30.65 -5.96 -7.79
C ASP A 124 -31.04 -5.10 -6.59
N ILE A 125 -31.09 -3.78 -6.80
CA ILE A 125 -31.58 -2.77 -5.87
C ILE A 125 -32.08 -1.52 -6.61
N ASP A 126 -33.14 -0.90 -6.11
CA ASP A 126 -33.59 0.42 -6.53
C ASP A 126 -34.02 1.31 -5.34
N GLU A 127 -34.43 2.54 -5.62
CA GLU A 127 -34.87 3.50 -4.59
C GLU A 127 -36.11 3.03 -3.82
N ASN A 128 -36.99 2.23 -4.45
CA ASN A 128 -38.20 1.72 -3.78
C ASN A 128 -37.86 0.66 -2.74
N ASP A 129 -36.78 -0.11 -2.92
CA ASP A 129 -36.35 -1.09 -1.93
C ASP A 129 -36.10 -0.43 -0.56
N PHE A 130 -35.56 0.79 -0.54
CA PHE A 130 -35.38 1.58 0.68
C PHE A 130 -36.70 2.07 1.30
N LEU A 131 -37.71 2.39 0.47
CA LEU A 131 -39.03 2.79 0.95
C LEU A 131 -39.77 1.62 1.62
N TYR A 132 -39.63 0.41 1.08
CA TYR A 132 -40.29 -0.79 1.60
C TYR A 132 -39.48 -1.55 2.66
N ARG A 133 -38.29 -1.04 3.03
CA ARG A 133 -37.37 -1.65 4.02
C ARG A 133 -37.10 -3.14 3.75
N ASN A 134 -36.76 -3.46 2.50
CA ASN A 134 -36.32 -4.81 2.15
C ASN A 134 -34.86 -5.03 2.60
N ASP A 135 -34.65 -5.06 3.92
CA ASP A 135 -33.33 -4.98 4.55
C ASP A 135 -32.37 -6.07 4.07
N TYR A 136 -32.84 -7.30 3.89
CA TYR A 136 -32.00 -8.38 3.36
C TYR A 136 -31.54 -8.10 1.92
N LYS A 137 -32.45 -7.65 1.04
CA LYS A 137 -32.12 -7.33 -0.36
C LYS A 137 -31.15 -6.13 -0.44
N ILE A 138 -31.42 -5.08 0.33
CA ILE A 138 -30.55 -3.91 0.42
C ILE A 138 -29.17 -4.32 0.94
N GLY A 139 -29.13 -5.12 2.02
CA GLY A 139 -27.89 -5.63 2.60
C GLY A 139 -27.11 -6.48 1.59
N LYS A 140 -27.77 -7.33 0.82
CA LYS A 140 -27.13 -8.14 -0.23
C LYS A 140 -26.52 -7.27 -1.33
N ALA A 141 -27.23 -6.27 -1.81
CA ALA A 141 -26.71 -5.31 -2.77
C ALA A 141 -25.53 -4.52 -2.20
N PHE A 142 -25.65 -4.04 -0.96
CA PHE A 142 -24.60 -3.31 -0.26
C PHE A 142 -23.34 -4.16 -0.07
N GLY A 143 -23.47 -5.41 0.36
CA GLY A 143 -22.37 -6.36 0.49
C GLY A 143 -21.60 -6.58 -0.82
N LYS A 144 -22.32 -6.70 -1.95
CA LYS A 144 -21.68 -6.76 -3.27
C LYS A 144 -20.89 -5.49 -3.58
N MET A 145 -21.45 -4.32 -3.30
CA MET A 145 -20.76 -3.04 -3.49
C MET A 145 -19.50 -2.91 -2.62
N ILE A 146 -19.49 -3.46 -1.39
CA ILE A 146 -18.28 -3.56 -0.56
C ILE A 146 -17.24 -4.47 -1.25
N ALA A 147 -17.66 -5.64 -1.75
CA ALA A 147 -16.76 -6.57 -2.47
C ALA A 147 -16.14 -5.92 -3.72
N TYR A 148 -16.89 -5.03 -4.37
CA TYR A 148 -16.44 -4.23 -5.49
C TYR A 148 -15.51 -3.06 -5.09
N GLY A 149 -15.25 -2.86 -3.79
CA GLY A 149 -14.37 -1.80 -3.29
C GLY A 149 -14.98 -0.39 -3.36
N ARG A 150 -16.29 -0.25 -3.55
CA ARG A 150 -16.97 1.04 -3.75
C ARG A 150 -16.79 2.01 -2.58
N PHE A 151 -16.75 1.47 -1.36
CA PHE A 151 -16.92 2.25 -0.15
C PHE A 151 -15.61 2.63 0.56
N GLY A 152 -14.44 2.48 -0.07
CA GLY A 152 -13.17 2.99 0.46
C GLY A 152 -12.97 2.76 1.97
N GLU A 153 -12.69 3.83 2.72
CA GLU A 153 -12.53 3.82 4.18
C GLU A 153 -13.80 4.20 4.96
N THR A 154 -14.98 4.20 4.33
CA THR A 154 -16.27 4.72 4.89
C THR A 154 -16.80 3.97 6.12
N GLY A 155 -16.00 3.09 6.72
CA GLY A 155 -16.21 2.57 8.06
C GLY A 155 -16.60 1.10 8.09
N ILE A 156 -17.40 0.59 7.16
CA ILE A 156 -17.78 -0.83 7.23
C ILE A 156 -16.62 -1.73 6.82
N ARG A 157 -16.25 -2.64 7.72
CA ARG A 157 -15.27 -3.68 7.50
C ARG A 157 -15.98 -5.03 7.44
N VAL A 158 -15.88 -5.68 6.28
CA VAL A 158 -16.33 -7.06 6.09
C VAL A 158 -15.10 -7.93 5.89
N GLY A 159 -15.06 -9.09 6.53
CA GLY A 159 -13.97 -10.02 6.29
C GLY A 159 -14.10 -11.33 7.04
N PHE A 160 -13.03 -12.12 6.91
CA PHE A 160 -12.93 -13.46 7.45
C PHE A 160 -11.52 -13.65 7.99
N VAL A 161 -11.40 -13.90 9.30
CA VAL A 161 -10.13 -14.11 9.99
C VAL A 161 -10.27 -15.34 10.89
N ASP A 162 -9.33 -16.26 10.78
CA ASP A 162 -9.24 -17.45 11.64
C ASP A 162 -10.56 -18.22 11.81
N GLY A 163 -11.34 -18.42 10.74
CA GLY A 163 -12.60 -19.16 10.83
C GLY A 163 -13.82 -18.35 11.30
N VAL A 164 -13.67 -17.03 11.45
CA VAL A 164 -14.72 -16.14 11.95
C VAL A 164 -15.02 -15.05 10.93
N TYR A 165 -16.30 -14.89 10.61
CA TYR A 165 -16.78 -13.77 9.80
C TYR A 165 -16.97 -12.52 10.65
N TYR A 166 -16.77 -11.35 10.06
CA TYR A 166 -17.13 -10.10 10.72
C TYR A 166 -17.76 -9.08 9.77
N VAL A 167 -18.69 -8.29 10.32
CA VAL A 167 -19.25 -7.08 9.69
C VAL A 167 -19.28 -5.97 10.75
N LEU A 168 -18.27 -5.11 10.75
CA LEU A 168 -18.08 -4.12 11.80
C LEU A 168 -18.18 -2.71 11.22
N SER A 169 -18.86 -1.81 11.92
CA SER A 169 -18.87 -0.38 11.59
C SER A 169 -18.41 0.45 12.80
N PRO A 170 -17.36 1.27 12.67
CA PRO A 170 -16.91 2.18 13.71
C PRO A 170 -17.86 3.37 13.89
N ALA A 171 -18.73 3.65 12.90
CA ALA A 171 -19.71 4.72 12.99
C ALA A 171 -20.89 4.37 13.91
N VAL A 172 -21.14 3.06 14.10
CA VAL A 172 -22.19 2.57 15.00
C VAL A 172 -21.53 2.21 16.32
N ASN A 173 -21.59 3.14 17.26
CA ASN A 173 -20.81 3.12 18.49
C ASN A 173 -21.29 2.10 19.56
N GLU A 174 -22.06 1.07 19.19
CA GLU A 174 -22.69 0.18 20.18
C GLU A 174 -22.79 -1.28 19.73
N HIS A 175 -22.62 -2.15 20.73
CA HIS A 175 -22.92 -3.59 20.84
C HIS A 175 -22.52 -4.45 19.62
N ILE A 176 -21.33 -5.03 19.72
CA ILE A 176 -20.91 -6.14 18.84
C ILE A 176 -21.63 -7.40 19.30
N GLU A 177 -22.41 -7.98 18.41
CA GLU A 177 -23.08 -9.27 18.62
C GLU A 177 -22.21 -10.42 18.12
N TYR A 178 -22.37 -11.60 18.73
CA TYR A 178 -21.74 -12.84 18.30
C TYR A 178 -22.80 -13.92 18.05
N LYS A 179 -22.68 -14.61 16.92
CA LYS A 179 -23.51 -15.77 16.54
C LYS A 179 -22.62 -16.91 16.07
N ARG A 180 -23.07 -18.17 16.17
CA ARG A 180 -22.24 -19.32 15.76
C ARG A 180 -22.22 -19.51 14.25
N ALA A 181 -23.29 -19.09 13.57
CA ALA A 181 -23.44 -19.21 12.13
C ALA A 181 -24.20 -18.02 11.53
N ILE A 182 -24.02 -17.79 10.22
CA ILE A 182 -24.71 -16.72 9.47
C ILE A 182 -26.24 -16.85 9.56
N GLY A 183 -26.76 -18.08 9.61
CA GLY A 183 -28.20 -18.34 9.73
C GLY A 183 -28.81 -17.98 11.08
N GLU A 184 -27.99 -17.76 12.13
CA GLU A 184 -28.44 -17.36 13.47
C GLU A 184 -28.47 -15.83 13.65
N ILE A 185 -28.11 -15.07 12.61
CA ILE A 185 -28.15 -13.60 12.61
C ILE A 185 -29.59 -13.15 12.41
N ASP A 186 -30.16 -12.53 13.44
CA ASP A 186 -31.53 -11.98 13.42
C ASP A 186 -31.63 -10.71 12.57
N ASN A 187 -30.52 -9.99 12.40
CA ASN A 187 -30.43 -8.79 11.57
C ASN A 187 -30.33 -9.14 10.07
N ASP A 188 -31.46 -9.00 9.36
CA ASP A 188 -31.59 -9.29 7.94
C ASP A 188 -30.63 -8.46 7.05
N PHE A 189 -30.39 -7.19 7.39
CA PHE A 189 -29.46 -6.34 6.64
C PHE A 189 -28.02 -6.88 6.72
N VAL A 190 -27.54 -7.20 7.93
CA VAL A 190 -26.20 -7.79 8.15
C VAL A 190 -26.07 -9.15 7.47
N ARG A 191 -27.10 -10.00 7.57
CA ARG A 191 -27.13 -11.30 6.88
C ARG A 191 -27.07 -11.12 5.36
N GLY A 192 -27.76 -10.10 4.85
CA GLY A 192 -27.67 -9.65 3.46
C GLY A 192 -26.24 -9.27 3.09
N ILE A 193 -25.57 -8.40 3.87
CA ILE A 193 -24.19 -7.95 3.62
C ILE A 193 -23.24 -9.13 3.47
N LEU A 194 -23.26 -10.07 4.42
CA LEU A 194 -22.40 -11.27 4.37
C LEU A 194 -22.69 -12.10 3.11
N THR A 195 -23.96 -12.33 2.81
CA THR A 195 -24.36 -13.12 1.63
C THR A 195 -23.95 -12.44 0.32
N GLY A 196 -24.11 -11.12 0.24
CA GLY A 196 -23.73 -10.32 -0.92
C GLY A 196 -22.22 -10.28 -1.13
N PHE A 197 -21.47 -10.00 -0.07
CA PHE A 197 -20.01 -9.88 -0.13
C PHE A 197 -19.34 -11.23 -0.45
N PHE A 198 -19.60 -12.26 0.36
CA PHE A 198 -18.98 -13.56 0.20
C PHE A 198 -19.52 -14.35 -1.00
N GLY A 199 -20.72 -14.01 -1.48
CA GLY A 199 -21.29 -14.54 -2.72
C GLY A 199 -20.43 -14.27 -3.95
N GLU A 200 -19.61 -13.21 -3.95
CA GLU A 200 -18.71 -12.87 -5.06
C GLU A 200 -17.41 -13.71 -5.08
N PHE A 201 -17.15 -14.51 -4.03
CA PHE A 201 -15.88 -15.23 -3.83
C PHE A 201 -16.03 -16.73 -3.50
N GLN A 202 -17.17 -17.33 -3.88
CA GLN A 202 -17.51 -18.71 -3.49
C GLN A 202 -16.49 -19.77 -3.96
N ASN A 203 -15.78 -19.51 -5.07
CA ASN A 203 -14.82 -20.46 -5.62
C ASN A 203 -13.40 -20.30 -5.03
N GLU A 204 -13.12 -19.14 -4.43
CA GLU A 204 -11.80 -18.74 -3.97
C GLU A 204 -11.59 -18.99 -2.48
N MET A 205 -12.68 -18.95 -1.70
CA MET A 205 -12.61 -19.33 -0.30
C MET A 205 -12.57 -20.85 -0.19
N LYS A 206 -11.40 -21.40 0.21
CA LYS A 206 -11.33 -22.77 0.72
C LYS A 206 -12.38 -22.87 1.83
N TYR A 207 -13.34 -23.76 1.68
CA TYR A 207 -14.45 -23.91 2.63
C TYR A 207 -13.88 -24.25 4.00
N ILE A 208 -13.68 -23.23 4.83
CA ILE A 208 -13.41 -23.36 6.25
C ILE A 208 -14.77 -23.10 6.89
N PRO A 209 -15.42 -24.13 7.47
CA PRO A 209 -16.68 -23.94 8.15
C PRO A 209 -16.51 -22.81 9.17
N PRO A 210 -17.31 -21.74 9.08
CA PRO A 210 -17.24 -20.70 10.09
C PRO A 210 -17.62 -21.28 11.44
N HIS A 211 -16.91 -20.89 12.49
CA HIS A 211 -17.32 -21.20 13.86
C HIS A 211 -17.85 -19.95 14.58
N GLY A 212 -18.03 -18.85 13.86
CA GLY A 212 -18.68 -17.66 14.41
C GLY A 212 -18.84 -16.51 13.43
N VAL A 213 -19.65 -15.54 13.84
CA VAL A 213 -19.84 -14.25 13.19
C VAL A 213 -19.88 -13.17 14.26
N TYR A 214 -19.04 -12.13 14.12
CA TYR A 214 -19.16 -10.89 14.89
C TYR A 214 -19.78 -9.79 14.04
N TYR A 215 -20.76 -9.04 14.54
CA TYR A 215 -21.30 -7.92 13.79
C TYR A 215 -21.77 -6.75 14.65
N SER A 216 -21.68 -5.55 14.08
CA SER A 216 -22.37 -4.37 14.59
C SER A 216 -23.86 -4.45 14.21
N ASN A 217 -24.78 -4.22 15.14
CA ASN A 217 -26.21 -4.22 14.86
C ASN A 217 -26.60 -2.96 14.06
N MET A 218 -26.70 -3.10 12.74
CA MET A 218 -26.81 -2.01 11.77
C MET A 218 -28.10 -2.11 10.96
N THR A 219 -28.65 -0.98 10.54
CA THR A 219 -29.85 -0.96 9.67
C THR A 219 -29.52 -0.46 8.28
N ALA A 220 -30.36 -0.79 7.29
CA ALA A 220 -30.21 -0.30 5.93
C ALA A 220 -30.26 1.24 5.84
N LEU A 221 -31.02 1.89 6.73
CA LEU A 221 -31.16 3.34 6.76
C LEU A 221 -29.87 4.06 7.16
N ASP A 222 -29.09 3.47 8.08
CA ASP A 222 -27.80 4.02 8.52
C ASP A 222 -26.82 4.20 7.34
N PHE A 223 -26.99 3.39 6.29
CA PHE A 223 -26.11 3.34 5.12
C PHE A 223 -26.80 3.70 3.80
N GLN A 224 -28.02 4.24 3.86
CA GLN A 224 -28.73 4.69 2.66
C GLN A 224 -27.91 5.73 1.91
N HIS A 225 -27.38 6.74 2.62
CA HIS A 225 -26.55 7.78 2.02
C HIS A 225 -25.34 7.18 1.29
N LEU A 226 -24.56 6.28 1.93
CA LEU A 226 -23.42 5.63 1.29
C LEU A 226 -23.83 4.85 0.03
N THR A 227 -24.95 4.14 0.09
CA THR A 227 -25.44 3.34 -1.05
C THR A 227 -25.81 4.23 -2.23
N LEU A 228 -26.45 5.37 -1.93
CA LEU A 228 -26.95 6.33 -2.92
C LEU A 228 -25.89 7.33 -3.41
N ASP A 229 -24.80 7.49 -2.65
CA ASP A 229 -23.76 8.48 -2.89
C ASP A 229 -23.06 8.32 -4.25
N ARG A 230 -22.51 9.44 -4.70
CA ARG A 230 -21.76 9.56 -5.95
C ARG A 230 -20.46 8.76 -5.89
N THR A 231 -20.09 8.15 -7.02
CA THR A 231 -18.77 7.57 -7.20
C THR A 231 -17.74 8.66 -7.51
N THR A 232 -16.48 8.40 -7.22
CA THR A 232 -15.36 9.34 -7.33
C THR A 232 -15.04 9.78 -8.77
N TRP A 233 -15.68 9.19 -9.78
CA TRP A 233 -15.36 9.39 -11.20
C TRP A 233 -16.01 10.62 -11.84
N ASN A 234 -16.87 11.32 -11.12
CA ASN A 234 -17.65 12.44 -11.64
C ASN A 234 -16.85 13.77 -11.75
N ALA A 235 -15.58 13.80 -11.37
CA ALA A 235 -14.76 15.02 -11.38
C ALA A 235 -14.00 15.23 -12.70
N SER A 236 -13.91 16.48 -13.17
CA SER A 236 -13.08 16.84 -14.31
C SER A 236 -11.59 16.78 -13.94
N MET A 237 -10.91 15.69 -14.32
CA MET A 237 -9.47 15.53 -14.08
C MET A 237 -8.63 15.99 -15.28
N ASN A 238 -7.46 16.59 -15.08
CA ASN A 238 -6.46 16.71 -16.14
C ASN A 238 -5.75 15.35 -16.39
N GLU A 239 -4.79 15.31 -17.32
CA GLU A 239 -4.11 14.08 -17.70
C GLU A 239 -3.34 13.45 -16.52
N ILE A 240 -2.56 14.26 -15.79
CA ILE A 240 -1.77 13.81 -14.64
C ILE A 240 -2.67 13.31 -13.51
N GLU A 241 -3.79 13.99 -13.26
CA GLU A 241 -4.77 13.60 -12.25
C GLU A 241 -5.43 12.26 -12.57
N ARG A 242 -5.63 11.91 -13.84
CA ARG A 242 -6.12 10.57 -14.22
C ARG A 242 -5.09 9.49 -13.94
N TYR A 243 -3.81 9.75 -14.25
CA TYR A 243 -2.75 8.81 -13.89
C TYR A 243 -2.68 8.64 -12.38
N ALA A 244 -2.65 9.76 -11.64
CA ALA A 244 -2.70 9.73 -10.18
C ALA A 244 -3.92 8.93 -9.70
N ALA A 245 -5.11 9.11 -10.29
CA ALA A 245 -6.28 8.32 -9.91
C ALA A 245 -6.09 6.80 -10.11
N ILE A 246 -5.36 6.34 -11.12
CA ILE A 246 -5.06 4.91 -11.28
C ILE A 246 -4.12 4.40 -10.19
N PHE A 247 -3.08 5.17 -9.86
CA PHE A 247 -2.01 4.73 -8.95
C PHE A 247 -2.24 5.04 -7.47
N THR A 248 -2.97 6.10 -7.16
CA THR A 248 -3.11 6.63 -5.80
C THR A 248 -4.54 6.61 -5.27
N SER A 249 -5.58 6.52 -6.13
CA SER A 249 -6.95 6.43 -5.63
C SER A 249 -7.22 5.07 -4.98
N THR A 250 -8.08 5.06 -3.97
CA THR A 250 -8.55 3.83 -3.33
C THR A 250 -9.19 2.85 -4.31
N THR A 251 -9.75 3.37 -5.42
CA THR A 251 -10.51 2.57 -6.38
C THR A 251 -9.66 1.73 -7.32
N PHE A 252 -8.47 2.20 -7.73
CA PHE A 252 -7.56 1.41 -8.58
C PHE A 252 -6.18 1.13 -7.98
N SER A 253 -5.83 1.72 -6.83
CA SER A 253 -4.51 1.55 -6.19
C SER A 253 -4.06 0.10 -6.04
N GLY A 254 -4.97 -0.87 -5.82
CA GLY A 254 -4.60 -2.29 -5.83
C GLY A 254 -3.86 -2.73 -7.11
N TYR A 255 -4.48 -2.55 -8.27
CA TYR A 255 -3.86 -2.77 -9.58
C TYR A 255 -2.70 -1.80 -9.84
N GLY A 256 -2.88 -0.51 -9.56
CA GLY A 256 -1.87 0.51 -9.76
C GLY A 256 -0.56 0.20 -9.04
N ASN A 257 -0.62 -0.26 -7.79
CA ASN A 257 0.53 -0.67 -7.00
C ASN A 257 1.24 -1.89 -7.57
N VAL A 258 0.50 -2.87 -8.09
CA VAL A 258 1.07 -4.06 -8.73
C VAL A 258 1.76 -3.68 -10.04
N LEU A 259 1.10 -2.87 -10.88
CA LEU A 259 1.70 -2.37 -12.12
C LEU A 259 2.94 -1.51 -11.82
N LEU A 260 2.85 -0.64 -10.82
CA LEU A 260 3.97 0.18 -10.36
C LEU A 260 5.17 -0.69 -9.97
N ALA A 261 4.97 -1.65 -9.08
CA ALA A 261 6.03 -2.56 -8.65
C ALA A 261 6.59 -3.37 -9.84
N HIS A 262 5.72 -3.91 -10.70
CA HIS A 262 6.15 -4.68 -11.87
C HIS A 262 7.03 -3.87 -12.80
N THR A 263 6.62 -2.67 -13.20
CA THR A 263 7.41 -1.79 -14.06
C THR A 263 8.71 -1.37 -13.36
N LEU A 264 8.65 -1.00 -12.07
CA LEU A 264 9.81 -0.57 -11.30
C LEU A 264 10.92 -1.64 -11.30
N TYR A 265 10.56 -2.92 -11.10
CA TYR A 265 11.52 -4.02 -11.08
C TYR A 265 11.81 -4.62 -12.46
N THR A 266 11.00 -4.33 -13.48
CA THR A 266 11.29 -4.71 -14.87
C THR A 266 12.32 -3.75 -15.49
N TYR A 267 12.18 -2.44 -15.24
CA TYR A 267 13.00 -1.39 -15.83
C TYR A 267 13.91 -0.72 -14.79
N LYS A 268 14.67 -1.54 -14.05
CA LYS A 268 15.50 -1.08 -12.93
C LYS A 268 16.52 -0.01 -13.32
N ASP A 269 17.05 -0.09 -14.53
CA ASP A 269 18.07 0.85 -15.01
C ASP A 269 17.50 2.26 -15.28
N GLU A 270 16.17 2.37 -15.46
CA GLU A 270 15.49 3.65 -15.73
C GLU A 270 14.85 4.24 -14.47
N LEU A 271 14.34 3.39 -13.57
CA LEU A 271 13.60 3.84 -12.39
C LEU A 271 14.35 3.65 -11.07
N ASN A 272 15.52 3.00 -11.11
CA ASN A 272 16.45 2.81 -9.99
C ASN A 272 15.79 2.44 -8.64
N PRO A 273 15.08 1.29 -8.54
CA PRO A 273 14.50 0.85 -7.27
C PRO A 273 15.52 0.60 -6.15
N ALA A 274 16.81 0.47 -6.47
CA ALA A 274 17.87 0.18 -5.51
C ALA A 274 18.05 1.31 -4.46
N VAL A 275 17.67 2.55 -4.79
CA VAL A 275 17.67 3.67 -3.83
C VAL A 275 16.84 3.35 -2.59
N ALA A 276 15.73 2.60 -2.75
CA ALA A 276 14.91 2.20 -1.62
C ALA A 276 15.66 1.26 -0.65
N ASP A 277 16.57 0.44 -1.15
CA ASP A 277 17.38 -0.47 -0.33
C ASP A 277 18.47 0.28 0.44
N GLU A 278 19.11 1.26 -0.18
CA GLU A 278 20.06 2.16 0.48
C GLU A 278 19.38 2.96 1.59
N LEU A 279 18.19 3.51 1.32
CA LEU A 279 17.40 4.23 2.30
C LEU A 279 16.90 3.31 3.43
N THR A 280 16.54 2.07 3.13
CA THR A 280 16.16 1.08 4.15
C THR A 280 17.32 0.82 5.10
N LEU A 281 18.53 0.60 4.55
CA LEU A 281 19.73 0.38 5.36
C LEU A 281 20.07 1.60 6.22
N LEU A 282 19.90 2.81 5.69
CA LEU A 282 20.08 4.05 6.46
C LEU A 282 19.06 4.15 7.59
N ALA A 283 17.78 3.88 7.32
CA ALA A 283 16.72 3.91 8.33
C ALA A 283 16.97 2.88 9.44
N GLU A 284 17.40 1.66 9.09
CA GLU A 284 17.76 0.62 10.07
C GLU A 284 18.90 1.07 10.99
N ARG A 285 19.96 1.68 10.43
CA ARG A 285 21.09 2.21 11.22
C ARG A 285 20.67 3.35 12.14
N LEU A 286 19.84 4.26 11.66
CA LEU A 286 19.30 5.36 12.48
C LEU A 286 18.45 4.83 13.63
N MET A 287 17.61 3.83 13.38
CA MET A 287 16.80 3.19 14.41
C MET A 287 17.65 2.47 15.45
N GLU A 288 18.73 1.80 15.04
CA GLU A 288 19.70 1.19 15.95
C GLU A 288 20.39 2.25 16.83
N GLU A 289 20.81 3.36 16.24
CA GLU A 289 21.43 4.48 16.96
C GLU A 289 20.46 5.10 17.99
N ILE A 290 19.21 5.35 17.60
CA ILE A 290 18.16 5.85 18.50
C ILE A 290 17.93 4.85 19.64
N ALA A 291 17.80 3.56 19.34
CA ALA A 291 17.59 2.52 20.34
C ALA A 291 18.77 2.44 21.31
N ASN A 292 20.01 2.57 20.83
CA ASN A 292 21.21 2.60 21.66
C ASN A 292 21.25 3.84 22.56
N ASN A 293 20.91 5.02 22.03
CA ASN A 293 20.83 6.25 22.82
C ASN A 293 19.74 6.19 23.90
N VAL A 294 18.59 5.60 23.61
CA VAL A 294 17.54 5.35 24.60
C VAL A 294 18.06 4.39 25.68
N LYS A 295 18.71 3.28 25.29
CA LYS A 295 19.22 2.25 26.20
C LYS A 295 20.27 2.79 27.18
N THR A 296 21.12 3.71 26.73
CA THR A 296 22.20 4.30 27.53
C THR A 296 21.81 5.61 28.25
N SER A 297 20.64 6.17 27.94
CA SER A 297 20.17 7.42 28.54
C SER A 297 20.02 7.31 30.05
N THR A 298 20.60 8.26 30.78
CA THR A 298 20.54 8.33 32.25
C THR A 298 19.29 9.03 32.77
N TRP A 299 18.59 9.80 31.93
CA TRP A 299 17.41 10.58 32.31
C TRP A 299 16.08 9.85 32.05
N ILE A 300 16.10 8.75 31.32
CA ILE A 300 14.92 7.88 31.11
C ILE A 300 14.87 6.81 32.21
N SER A 301 13.68 6.51 32.74
CA SER A 301 13.54 5.44 33.74
C SER A 301 13.92 4.06 33.14
N PRO A 302 14.43 3.10 33.93
CA PRO A 302 14.75 1.77 33.42
C PRO A 302 13.58 1.06 32.74
N ALA A 303 12.36 1.24 33.26
CA ALA A 303 11.14 0.65 32.70
C ALA A 303 10.81 1.27 31.34
N ASP A 304 10.87 2.59 31.22
CA ASP A 304 10.59 3.29 29.96
C ASP A 304 11.64 3.00 28.90
N ARG A 305 12.94 2.93 29.25
CA ARG A 305 13.98 2.50 28.32
C ARG A 305 13.65 1.15 27.69
N LYS A 306 13.27 0.17 28.52
CA LYS A 306 12.88 -1.17 28.05
C LYS A 306 11.67 -1.09 27.11
N ASN A 307 10.61 -0.37 27.50
CA ASN A 307 9.40 -0.24 26.69
C ASN A 307 9.66 0.44 25.35
N ILE A 308 10.42 1.55 25.34
CA ILE A 308 10.79 2.27 24.13
C ILE A 308 11.68 1.39 23.24
N THR A 309 12.68 0.70 23.77
CA THR A 309 13.52 -0.21 22.96
C THR A 309 12.70 -1.34 22.36
N ILE A 310 11.74 -1.93 23.09
CA ILE A 310 10.81 -2.93 22.55
C ILE A 310 10.01 -2.33 21.40
N TYR A 311 9.40 -1.16 21.61
CA TYR A 311 8.65 -0.45 20.57
C TYR A 311 9.50 -0.19 19.32
N LEU A 312 10.71 0.36 19.47
CA LEU A 312 11.63 0.63 18.36
C LEU A 312 12.01 -0.65 17.60
N SER A 313 12.20 -1.78 18.31
CA SER A 313 12.55 -3.07 17.70
C SER A 313 11.40 -3.74 16.96
N GLN A 314 10.15 -3.41 17.30
CA GLN A 314 8.96 -3.95 16.66
C GLN A 314 8.55 -3.16 15.41
N ASN A 315 9.03 -1.92 15.27
CA ASN A 315 8.71 -1.07 14.13
C ASN A 315 9.47 -1.53 12.88
N LYS A 316 8.74 -2.19 11.96
CA LYS A 316 9.25 -2.52 10.62
C LYS A 316 8.99 -1.35 9.67
N PHE A 317 10.06 -0.76 9.12
CA PHE A 317 9.95 0.24 8.07
C PHE A 317 9.96 -0.43 6.71
N ILE A 318 9.05 -0.01 5.83
CA ILE A 318 9.04 -0.41 4.42
C ILE A 318 9.26 0.86 3.61
N ILE A 319 10.41 0.97 2.97
CA ILE A 319 10.72 2.05 2.02
C ILE A 319 10.61 1.48 0.61
N GLY A 320 9.82 2.13 -0.24
CA GLY A 320 9.50 1.63 -1.58
C GLY A 320 8.57 0.42 -1.54
N VAL A 321 8.92 -0.64 -2.28
CA VAL A 321 8.13 -1.87 -2.37
C VAL A 321 8.68 -2.92 -1.40
N ASP A 322 7.81 -3.56 -0.61
CA ASP A 322 8.20 -4.67 0.29
C ASP A 322 8.90 -5.78 -0.50
N LYS A 323 10.00 -6.33 0.05
CA LYS A 323 10.83 -7.37 -0.57
C LYS A 323 10.02 -8.54 -1.14
N LYS A 324 8.95 -8.95 -0.46
CA LYS A 324 8.10 -10.06 -0.94
C LYS A 324 7.37 -9.77 -2.25
N TYR A 325 7.16 -8.49 -2.59
CA TYR A 325 6.50 -8.07 -3.83
C TYR A 325 7.50 -7.55 -4.88
N ARG A 326 8.77 -7.94 -4.80
CA ARG A 326 9.79 -7.59 -5.81
C ARG A 326 10.06 -8.74 -6.80
N ASP A 327 9.47 -9.90 -6.54
CA ASP A 327 9.53 -11.06 -7.41
C ASP A 327 8.65 -10.83 -8.65
N LEU A 328 9.29 -10.79 -9.82
CA LEU A 328 8.60 -10.47 -11.08
C LEU A 328 7.56 -11.53 -11.46
N ASP A 329 7.80 -12.80 -11.13
CA ASP A 329 6.84 -13.87 -11.45
C ASP A 329 5.60 -13.79 -10.57
N LEU A 330 5.76 -13.45 -9.28
CA LEU A 330 4.65 -13.13 -8.40
C LEU A 330 3.85 -11.94 -8.92
N LEU A 331 4.52 -10.85 -9.27
CA LEU A 331 3.85 -9.64 -9.80
C LEU A 331 3.09 -9.95 -11.09
N LYS A 332 3.66 -10.74 -12.01
CA LYS A 332 2.96 -11.22 -13.22
C LYS A 332 1.74 -12.06 -12.89
N ARG A 333 1.82 -12.98 -11.92
CA ARG A 333 0.65 -13.75 -11.45
C ARG A 333 -0.43 -12.84 -10.88
N MET A 334 -0.05 -11.84 -10.10
CA MET A 334 -0.99 -10.85 -9.53
C MET A 334 -1.67 -10.04 -10.64
N MET A 335 -0.91 -9.56 -11.63
CA MET A 335 -1.46 -8.88 -12.81
C MET A 335 -2.40 -9.80 -13.60
N GLY A 336 -2.08 -11.08 -13.75
CA GLY A 336 -2.95 -12.05 -14.42
C GLY A 336 -4.33 -12.19 -13.78
N VAL A 337 -4.43 -12.09 -12.45
CA VAL A 337 -5.74 -12.07 -11.75
C VAL A 337 -6.52 -10.82 -12.11
N TYR A 338 -5.86 -9.66 -12.17
CA TYR A 338 -6.50 -8.43 -12.66
C TYR A 338 -6.92 -8.55 -14.13
N HIS A 339 -6.06 -9.06 -15.02
CA HIS A 339 -6.40 -9.23 -16.44
C HIS A 339 -7.65 -10.09 -16.61
N ALA A 340 -7.71 -11.24 -15.92
CA ALA A 340 -8.84 -12.15 -16.01
C ALA A 340 -10.18 -11.53 -15.56
N GLU A 341 -10.18 -10.68 -14.54
CA GLU A 341 -11.42 -10.00 -14.09
C GLU A 341 -11.78 -8.83 -15.00
N PHE A 342 -10.80 -8.07 -15.50
CA PHE A 342 -11.04 -6.93 -16.38
C PHE A 342 -11.51 -7.34 -17.79
N GLU A 343 -11.05 -8.48 -18.30
CA GLU A 343 -11.49 -9.03 -19.59
C GLU A 343 -12.99 -9.35 -19.64
N LYS A 344 -13.65 -9.50 -18.48
CA LYS A 344 -15.10 -9.70 -18.38
C LYS A 344 -15.88 -8.41 -18.68
N VAL A 345 -15.22 -7.25 -18.67
CA VAL A 345 -15.84 -5.94 -18.89
C VAL A 345 -15.80 -5.58 -20.37
N LYS A 346 -16.98 -5.35 -20.94
CA LYS A 346 -17.13 -5.02 -22.36
C LYS A 346 -16.71 -3.57 -22.66
N PRO A 347 -15.83 -3.31 -23.65
CA PRO A 347 -15.39 -1.96 -23.98
C PRO A 347 -16.50 -1.01 -24.46
N GLU A 348 -17.54 -1.55 -25.07
CA GLU A 348 -18.71 -0.83 -25.58
C GLU A 348 -19.76 -0.52 -24.50
N ASP A 349 -19.58 -1.05 -23.29
CA ASP A 349 -20.52 -0.84 -22.20
C ASP A 349 -20.58 0.65 -21.82
N LYS A 350 -21.79 1.19 -21.75
CA LYS A 350 -21.99 2.57 -21.30
C LYS A 350 -21.51 2.79 -19.86
N CYS A 351 -21.59 1.75 -19.04
CA CYS A 351 -21.17 1.77 -17.64
C CYS A 351 -19.78 1.15 -17.46
N GLN A 352 -18.94 1.16 -18.50
CA GLN A 352 -17.63 0.51 -18.49
C GLN A 352 -16.78 0.90 -17.28
N MET A 353 -16.75 2.18 -16.89
CA MET A 353 -15.92 2.66 -15.79
C MET A 353 -16.31 2.05 -14.45
N GLU A 354 -17.61 2.04 -14.16
CA GLU A 354 -18.17 1.37 -12.97
C GLU A 354 -17.84 -0.13 -13.00
N MET A 355 -18.03 -0.80 -14.14
CA MET A 355 -17.75 -2.24 -14.24
C MET A 355 -16.26 -2.58 -14.06
N LEU A 356 -15.34 -1.74 -14.56
CA LEU A 356 -13.89 -1.88 -14.34
C LEU A 356 -13.52 -1.67 -12.87
N SER A 357 -14.12 -0.70 -12.20
CA SER A 357 -13.94 -0.49 -10.76
C SER A 357 -14.34 -1.73 -9.96
N ARG A 358 -15.45 -2.38 -10.33
CA ARG A 358 -15.90 -3.61 -9.68
C ARG A 358 -14.97 -4.78 -9.95
N ALA A 359 -14.53 -4.94 -11.20
CA ALA A 359 -13.56 -5.96 -11.58
C ALA A 359 -12.25 -5.80 -10.79
N HIS A 360 -11.80 -4.57 -10.54
CA HIS A 360 -10.68 -4.30 -9.62
C HIS A 360 -10.94 -4.77 -8.21
N GLY A 361 -12.08 -4.38 -7.61
CA GLY A 361 -12.43 -4.78 -6.25
C GLY A 361 -12.47 -6.30 -6.10
N ILE A 362 -13.07 -7.00 -7.06
CA ILE A 362 -13.12 -8.47 -7.12
C ILE A 362 -11.69 -9.03 -7.21
N ALA A 363 -10.89 -8.61 -8.19
CA ALA A 363 -9.53 -9.10 -8.36
C ALA A 363 -8.66 -8.90 -7.11
N ARG A 364 -8.77 -7.73 -6.48
CA ARG A 364 -8.08 -7.42 -5.22
C ARG A 364 -8.45 -8.42 -4.13
N HIS A 365 -9.74 -8.64 -3.89
CA HIS A 365 -10.19 -9.60 -2.87
C HIS A 365 -9.79 -11.04 -3.22
N LYS A 366 -9.82 -11.45 -4.49
CA LYS A 366 -9.32 -12.77 -4.91
C LYS A 366 -7.84 -12.95 -4.57
N LEU A 367 -7.00 -11.93 -4.78
CA LEU A 367 -5.60 -11.98 -4.41
C LEU A 367 -5.38 -12.13 -2.89
N ILE A 368 -6.25 -11.53 -2.09
CA ILE A 368 -6.24 -11.65 -0.62
C ILE A 368 -6.67 -13.05 -0.19
N TYR A 369 -7.82 -13.54 -0.68
CA TYR A 369 -8.41 -14.80 -0.23
C TYR A 369 -7.73 -16.05 -0.80
N SER A 370 -7.11 -15.96 -1.98
CA SER A 370 -6.32 -17.07 -2.55
C SER A 370 -4.99 -17.29 -1.82
N GLY A 371 -4.59 -16.38 -0.92
CA GLY A 371 -3.29 -16.41 -0.25
C GLY A 371 -2.11 -16.02 -1.13
N VAL A 372 -2.36 -15.56 -2.37
CA VAL A 372 -1.32 -14.97 -3.23
C VAL A 372 -0.71 -13.73 -2.56
N ILE A 373 -1.54 -12.97 -1.84
CA ILE A 373 -1.12 -11.90 -0.94
C ILE A 373 -1.37 -12.36 0.49
N SER A 374 -0.32 -12.79 1.20
CA SER A 374 -0.43 -12.99 2.65
C SER A 374 -0.23 -11.66 3.37
N TYR A 375 -1.26 -11.18 4.05
CA TYR A 375 -1.06 -10.22 5.14
C TYR A 375 -0.46 -11.01 6.31
N SER A 376 0.84 -10.83 6.56
CA SER A 376 1.34 -10.97 7.92
C SER A 376 0.83 -9.72 8.65
N LEU A 377 -0.34 -9.81 9.26
CA LEU A 377 -0.82 -8.80 10.20
C LEU A 377 0.06 -8.84 11.45
#